data_AF-A0A9D7T006-F1
#
_entry.id   AF-A0A9D7T006-F1
#
_cell.length_a   1.000
_cell.length_b   1.000
_cell.length_c   1.000
_cell.angle_alpha   90.00
_cell.angle_beta   90.00
_cell.angle_gamma   90.00
#
_symmetry.space_group_name_H-M   'P 1'
#
loop_
_entity.id
_entity.type
_entity.pdbx_description
1 polymer ?
#
loop_
_entity_poly.entity_id
_entity_poly.type
_entity_poly.pdbx_seq_one_letter_code
_entity_poly.pdbx_strand_id
1 'polypeptide(L)'
;MGLSIYYRGNLRDPDAAEALITDAMDICHEIGWRYFPIHRSEIMPVEGLFITPEGSESIDLTFLSNGRLYNAAHLLFTRHPEQEIVEEEKHKWIFTKTGYAGSDTHMAIIKFLRYLSQKYFSDFELKDDSLYWESNDVDDCRHRFGESIEAIDMINKARGLMGHDLVEEYPEEDDDDDNESASDDMEELLMRKGGYNFTPNIDLLSKIKNRERTEIQKTMSSAVLRQLYKLGLDEKDSQQIEFFFYADHQDNANNLAIALSRLGYTVEKSEPSSTKIKICFWSQARRLK
;
A
#
# COMPACT_ATOMS: atom_id res chain seq x y z
N MET A 1 -10.79 10.74 20.69
CA MET A 1 -11.97 10.43 19.85
C MET A 1 -11.47 10.56 18.44
N GLY A 2 -11.27 9.46 17.74
CA GLY A 2 -10.73 9.47 16.38
C GLY A 2 -11.65 8.64 15.50
N LEU A 3 -11.70 8.98 14.22
CA LEU A 3 -12.54 8.29 13.26
C LEU A 3 -12.12 6.83 13.15
N SER A 4 -13.11 5.96 13.13
CA SER A 4 -12.94 4.51 13.08
C SER A 4 -13.73 3.92 11.92
N ILE A 5 -13.20 2.82 11.39
CA ILE A 5 -13.87 1.99 10.40
C ILE A 5 -14.25 0.69 11.10
N TYR A 6 -15.52 0.33 11.03
CA TYR A 6 -16.09 -0.91 11.56
C TYR A 6 -16.52 -1.77 10.38
N TYR A 7 -16.11 -3.03 10.36
CA TYR A 7 -16.50 -3.95 9.28
C TYR A 7 -16.73 -5.37 9.79
N ARG A 8 -17.56 -6.10 9.05
CA ARG A 8 -17.83 -7.51 9.25
C ARG A 8 -18.26 -8.16 7.96
N GLY A 9 -18.09 -9.46 7.84
CA GLY A 9 -18.71 -10.20 6.75
C GLY A 9 -18.32 -11.65 6.65
N ASN A 10 -18.86 -12.29 5.62
CA ASN A 10 -18.53 -13.66 5.26
C ASN A 10 -18.08 -13.72 3.80
N LEU A 11 -17.05 -14.51 3.55
CA LEU A 11 -16.67 -14.86 2.19
C LEU A 11 -17.85 -15.56 1.49
N ARG A 12 -17.97 -15.35 0.18
CA ARG A 12 -18.93 -16.04 -0.67
C ARG A 12 -18.57 -17.51 -0.84
N ASP A 13 -17.28 -17.77 -0.87
CA ASP A 13 -16.67 -19.09 -0.90
C ASP A 13 -15.53 -19.12 0.14
N PRO A 14 -15.62 -19.95 1.20
CA PRO A 14 -14.56 -20.07 2.19
C PRO A 14 -13.19 -20.39 1.60
N ASP A 15 -13.13 -21.14 0.49
CA ASP A 15 -11.89 -21.51 -0.19
C ASP A 15 -11.26 -20.33 -0.94
N ALA A 16 -11.97 -19.20 -1.09
CA ALA A 16 -11.45 -18.00 -1.73
C ALA A 16 -10.54 -17.16 -0.83
N ALA A 17 -10.33 -17.54 0.44
CA ALA A 17 -9.50 -16.79 1.39
C ALA A 17 -8.06 -16.57 0.87
N GLU A 18 -7.40 -17.62 0.34
CA GLU A 18 -6.05 -17.52 -0.20
C GLU A 18 -5.96 -16.56 -1.41
N ALA A 19 -6.96 -16.62 -2.29
CA ALA A 19 -7.05 -15.73 -3.45
C ALA A 19 -7.30 -14.27 -3.05
N LEU A 20 -8.08 -14.03 -1.99
CA LEU A 20 -8.27 -12.70 -1.41
C LEU A 20 -6.97 -12.18 -0.79
N ILE A 21 -6.32 -12.98 0.04
CA ILE A 21 -5.06 -12.60 0.72
C ILE A 21 -3.99 -12.24 -0.32
N THR A 22 -3.87 -13.04 -1.38
CA THR A 22 -2.91 -12.78 -2.47
C THR A 22 -3.19 -11.45 -3.17
N ASP A 23 -4.45 -11.18 -3.51
CA ASP A 23 -4.82 -9.93 -4.19
C ASP A 23 -4.66 -8.71 -3.27
N ALA A 24 -4.97 -8.87 -1.98
CA ALA A 24 -4.74 -7.85 -0.96
C ALA A 24 -3.24 -7.54 -0.77
N MET A 25 -2.39 -8.57 -0.75
CA MET A 25 -0.93 -8.41 -0.67
C MET A 25 -0.38 -7.69 -1.89
N ASP A 26 -0.84 -8.03 -3.10
CA ASP A 26 -0.46 -7.32 -4.32
C ASP A 26 -0.81 -5.84 -4.23
N ILE A 27 -2.01 -5.53 -3.74
CA ILE A 27 -2.47 -4.14 -3.59
C ILE A 27 -1.62 -3.38 -2.57
N CYS A 28 -1.38 -3.99 -1.41
CA CYS A 28 -0.57 -3.38 -0.37
C CYS A 28 0.87 -3.16 -0.83
N HIS A 29 1.45 -4.12 -1.56
CA HIS A 29 2.80 -4.00 -2.11
C HIS A 29 2.93 -2.82 -3.08
N GLU A 30 1.90 -2.60 -3.91
CA GLU A 30 1.92 -1.54 -4.90
C GLU A 30 1.74 -0.14 -4.32
N ILE A 31 0.92 0.00 -3.27
CA ILE A 31 0.67 1.28 -2.59
C ILE A 31 1.73 1.55 -1.49
N GLY A 32 2.63 0.59 -1.26
CA GLY A 32 3.66 0.71 -0.22
C GLY A 32 3.15 0.49 1.21
N TRP A 33 1.93 -0.06 1.38
CA TRP A 33 1.42 -0.44 2.69
C TRP A 33 2.13 -1.68 3.24
N ARG A 34 2.49 -1.63 4.51
CA ARG A 34 3.08 -2.78 5.20
C ARG A 34 2.00 -3.83 5.46
N TYR A 35 2.36 -5.09 5.37
CA TYR A 35 1.45 -6.19 5.67
C TYR A 35 2.18 -7.39 6.29
N PHE A 36 1.43 -8.23 6.99
CA PHE A 36 1.90 -9.45 7.62
C PHE A 36 0.89 -10.59 7.41
N PRO A 37 1.23 -11.62 6.62
CA PRO A 37 0.33 -12.76 6.38
C PRO A 37 0.23 -13.64 7.62
N ILE A 38 -0.96 -14.21 7.85
CA ILE A 38 -1.25 -15.13 8.94
C ILE A 38 -1.66 -16.48 8.34
N HIS A 39 -0.98 -17.53 8.77
CA HIS A 39 -1.30 -18.89 8.37
C HIS A 39 -2.00 -19.62 9.52
N ARG A 40 -3.02 -20.40 9.17
CA ARG A 40 -3.76 -21.21 10.13
C ARG A 40 -2.83 -22.23 10.81
N SER A 41 -2.96 -22.35 12.12
CA SER A 41 -2.25 -23.34 12.95
C SER A 41 -3.13 -23.79 14.12
N GLU A 42 -2.67 -24.75 14.92
CA GLU A 42 -3.41 -25.21 16.12
C GLU A 42 -3.64 -24.09 17.14
N ILE A 43 -2.76 -23.09 17.20
CA ILE A 43 -2.83 -21.97 18.15
C ILE A 43 -3.54 -20.76 17.52
N MET A 44 -3.51 -20.65 16.20
CA MET A 44 -4.10 -19.57 15.42
C MET A 44 -5.09 -20.17 14.41
N PRO A 45 -6.34 -20.44 14.78
CA PRO A 45 -7.31 -21.10 13.90
C PRO A 45 -7.85 -20.21 12.76
N VAL A 46 -7.24 -19.03 12.55
CA VAL A 46 -7.54 -18.10 11.45
C VAL A 46 -6.40 -18.06 10.44
N GLU A 47 -6.74 -17.74 9.20
CA GLU A 47 -5.77 -17.36 8.15
C GLU A 47 -6.12 -15.97 7.64
N GLY A 48 -5.15 -15.23 7.12
CA GLY A 48 -5.44 -13.85 6.74
C GLY A 48 -4.24 -12.97 6.52
N LEU A 49 -4.49 -11.67 6.69
CA LEU A 49 -3.53 -10.61 6.49
C LEU A 49 -3.76 -9.49 7.51
N PHE A 50 -2.72 -9.10 8.23
CA PHE A 50 -2.69 -7.79 8.88
C PHE A 50 -2.12 -6.77 7.91
N ILE A 51 -2.76 -5.62 7.78
CA ILE A 51 -2.31 -4.52 6.91
C ILE A 51 -2.12 -3.29 7.78
N THR A 52 -1.03 -2.56 7.61
CA THR A 52 -0.74 -1.34 8.37
C THR A 52 -0.49 -0.20 7.38
N PRO A 53 -1.56 0.50 6.95
CA PRO A 53 -1.44 1.78 6.24
C PRO A 53 -0.70 2.80 7.11
N GLU A 54 -0.07 3.79 6.47
CA GLU A 54 0.65 4.84 7.19
C GLU A 54 -0.30 5.66 8.09
N GLY A 55 0.14 5.98 9.30
CA GLY A 55 -0.65 6.72 10.30
C GLY A 55 -1.92 6.02 10.83
N SER A 56 -2.25 4.81 10.38
CA SER A 56 -3.43 4.05 10.82
C SER A 56 -3.07 2.94 11.82
N GLU A 57 -4.03 2.54 12.66
CA GLU A 57 -3.98 1.21 13.28
C GLU A 57 -4.05 0.11 12.19
N SER A 58 -3.63 -1.11 12.54
CA SER A 58 -3.70 -2.23 11.61
C SER A 58 -5.14 -2.61 11.27
N ILE A 59 -5.33 -3.08 10.04
CA ILE A 59 -6.54 -3.68 9.51
C ILE A 59 -6.37 -5.19 9.55
N ASP A 60 -7.38 -5.87 10.09
CA ASP A 60 -7.40 -7.31 10.28
C ASP A 60 -8.30 -7.96 9.23
N LEU A 61 -7.71 -8.51 8.18
CA LEU A 61 -8.39 -9.36 7.21
C LEU A 61 -8.12 -10.83 7.53
N THR A 62 -8.69 -11.32 8.63
CA THR A 62 -8.51 -12.71 9.07
C THR A 62 -9.81 -13.49 9.06
N PHE A 63 -9.73 -14.76 8.68
CA PHE A 63 -10.86 -15.61 8.35
C PHE A 63 -10.80 -16.93 9.11
N LEU A 64 -11.93 -17.32 9.69
CA LEU A 64 -12.17 -18.68 10.16
C LEU A 64 -12.30 -19.64 8.97
N SER A 65 -12.21 -20.95 9.24
CA SER A 65 -12.31 -22.00 8.20
C SER A 65 -13.66 -22.03 7.48
N ASN A 66 -14.70 -21.42 8.04
CA ASN A 66 -16.00 -21.26 7.41
C ASN A 66 -16.13 -19.97 6.56
N GLY A 67 -15.03 -19.24 6.34
CA GLY A 67 -15.00 -18.00 5.56
C GLY A 67 -15.51 -16.77 6.31
N ARG A 68 -15.83 -16.88 7.61
CA ARG A 68 -16.25 -15.74 8.42
C ARG A 68 -15.06 -14.86 8.76
N LEU A 69 -15.20 -13.56 8.53
CA LEU A 69 -14.24 -12.56 8.98
C LEU A 69 -14.23 -12.50 10.51
N TYR A 70 -13.04 -12.50 11.10
CA TYR A 70 -12.83 -12.64 12.54
C TYR A 70 -11.70 -11.73 13.01
N ASN A 71 -11.79 -11.23 14.25
CA ASN A 71 -10.72 -10.46 14.85
C ASN A 71 -9.72 -11.43 15.50
N ALA A 72 -8.49 -11.49 14.99
CA ALA A 72 -7.47 -12.40 15.53
C ALA A 72 -7.13 -12.11 17.01
N ALA A 73 -7.23 -10.87 17.48
CA ALA A 73 -7.01 -10.53 18.88
C ALA A 73 -8.04 -11.19 19.83
N HIS A 74 -9.24 -11.52 19.35
CA HIS A 74 -10.23 -12.25 20.16
C HIS A 74 -9.74 -13.67 20.52
N LEU A 75 -8.81 -14.25 19.74
CA LEU A 75 -8.21 -15.56 20.05
C LEU A 75 -7.38 -15.54 21.34
N LEU A 76 -6.93 -14.37 21.79
CA LEU A 76 -6.26 -14.23 23.09
C LEU A 76 -7.22 -14.48 24.27
N PHE A 77 -8.52 -14.34 24.03
CA PHE A 77 -9.55 -14.39 25.07
C PHE A 77 -10.51 -15.57 24.91
N THR A 78 -10.54 -16.23 23.74
CA THR A 78 -11.45 -17.35 23.43
C THR A 78 -10.68 -18.65 23.16
N ARG A 79 -11.07 -19.75 23.83
CA ARG A 79 -10.45 -21.09 23.65
C ARG A 79 -10.94 -21.87 22.41
N HIS A 80 -12.17 -21.63 21.95
CA HIS A 80 -12.82 -22.31 20.82
C HIS A 80 -13.66 -21.32 19.99
N PRO A 81 -13.03 -20.46 19.17
CA PRO A 81 -13.70 -19.38 18.43
C PRO A 81 -14.81 -19.88 17.47
N GLU A 82 -14.69 -21.10 16.96
CA GLU A 82 -15.67 -21.73 16.08
C GLU A 82 -16.92 -22.28 16.82
N GLN A 83 -16.83 -22.45 18.14
CA GLN A 83 -17.90 -22.97 19.00
C GLN A 83 -18.50 -21.89 19.91
N GLU A 84 -17.91 -20.69 19.93
CA GLU A 84 -18.38 -19.61 20.77
C GLU A 84 -19.76 -19.13 20.29
N ILE A 85 -20.74 -19.15 21.19
CA ILE A 85 -22.00 -18.45 21.01
C ILE A 85 -21.69 -16.97 21.22
N VAL A 86 -21.14 -16.36 20.17
CA VAL A 86 -20.84 -14.94 20.14
C VAL A 86 -22.16 -14.19 20.26
N GLU A 87 -22.34 -13.42 21.34
CA GLU A 87 -23.41 -12.42 21.43
C GLU A 87 -23.32 -11.51 20.21
N GLU A 88 -24.30 -11.66 19.31
CA GLU A 88 -24.23 -11.17 17.93
C GLU A 88 -24.04 -9.66 17.83
N GLU A 89 -24.49 -8.89 18.82
CA GLU A 89 -24.40 -7.44 18.80
C GLU A 89 -23.01 -6.91 19.18
N LYS A 90 -22.24 -7.62 20.02
CA LYS A 90 -21.00 -7.09 20.60
C LYS A 90 -19.70 -7.56 19.94
N HIS A 91 -19.67 -8.76 19.34
CA HIS A 91 -18.41 -9.31 18.80
C HIS A 91 -18.46 -9.59 17.29
N LYS A 92 -19.42 -9.01 16.56
CA LYS A 92 -19.48 -9.11 15.09
C LYS A 92 -18.54 -8.15 14.37
N TRP A 93 -18.18 -7.01 14.97
CA TRP A 93 -17.47 -5.94 14.27
C TRP A 93 -15.97 -5.98 14.58
N ILE A 94 -15.17 -6.07 13.52
CA ILE A 94 -13.77 -5.69 13.54
C ILE A 94 -13.71 -4.17 13.39
N PHE A 95 -12.78 -3.51 14.06
CA PHE A 95 -12.61 -2.08 13.89
C PHE A 95 -11.13 -1.69 13.84
N THR A 96 -10.88 -0.60 13.13
CA THR A 96 -9.56 0.02 12.99
C THR A 96 -9.72 1.52 13.16
N LYS A 97 -8.89 2.13 14.03
CA LYS A 97 -8.84 3.60 14.12
C LYS A 97 -7.93 4.16 13.04
N THR A 98 -8.40 5.24 12.44
CA THR A 98 -7.78 5.91 11.29
C THR A 98 -7.64 7.41 11.50
N GLY A 99 -8.06 7.94 12.66
CA GLY A 99 -8.03 9.37 12.94
C GLY A 99 -6.64 10.02 12.92
N TYR A 100 -5.55 9.23 12.95
CA TYR A 100 -4.17 9.72 12.84
C TYR A 100 -3.57 9.53 11.43
N ALA A 101 -4.31 8.93 10.50
CA ALA A 101 -3.82 8.56 9.17
C ALA A 101 -4.08 9.63 8.10
N GLY A 102 -4.84 10.67 8.45
CA GLY A 102 -5.40 11.62 7.50
C GLY A 102 -6.62 11.09 6.75
N SER A 103 -7.38 12.00 6.15
CA SER A 103 -8.61 11.69 5.42
C SER A 103 -8.35 10.87 4.16
N ASP A 104 -7.24 11.13 3.47
CA ASP A 104 -6.88 10.42 2.23
C ASP A 104 -6.59 8.94 2.48
N THR A 105 -5.80 8.61 3.52
CA THR A 105 -5.57 7.21 3.91
C THR A 105 -6.86 6.53 4.36
N HIS A 106 -7.73 7.24 5.10
CA HIS A 106 -9.04 6.70 5.50
C HIS A 106 -9.89 6.32 4.28
N MET A 107 -10.01 7.23 3.30
CA MET A 107 -10.73 6.97 2.06
C MET A 107 -10.11 5.80 1.27
N ALA A 108 -8.78 5.74 1.20
CA ALA A 108 -8.06 4.63 0.55
C ALA A 108 -8.41 3.27 1.19
N ILE A 109 -8.45 3.19 2.53
CA ILE A 109 -8.85 1.99 3.26
C ILE A 109 -10.30 1.61 2.91
N ILE A 110 -11.21 2.57 2.87
CA ILE A 110 -12.61 2.32 2.51
C ILE A 110 -12.74 1.82 1.06
N LYS A 111 -12.05 2.45 0.10
CA LYS A 111 -12.02 2.00 -1.31
C LYS A 111 -11.49 0.57 -1.44
N PHE A 112 -10.40 0.26 -0.73
CA PHE A 112 -9.81 -1.08 -0.64
C PHE A 112 -10.81 -2.12 -0.11
N LEU A 113 -11.45 -1.84 1.03
CA LEU A 113 -12.46 -2.74 1.61
C LEU A 113 -13.68 -2.89 0.69
N ARG A 114 -14.08 -1.83 -0.01
CA ARG A 114 -15.17 -1.87 -1.00
C ARG A 114 -14.85 -2.83 -2.13
N TYR A 115 -13.65 -2.75 -2.70
CA TYR A 115 -13.19 -3.66 -3.75
C TYR A 115 -13.25 -5.13 -3.30
N LEU A 116 -12.69 -5.42 -2.12
CA LEU A 116 -12.70 -6.78 -1.58
C LEU A 116 -14.13 -7.28 -1.33
N SER A 117 -14.99 -6.42 -0.77
CA SER A 117 -16.38 -6.75 -0.48
C SER A 117 -17.14 -7.22 -1.71
N GLN A 118 -17.02 -6.50 -2.83
CA GLN A 118 -17.72 -6.80 -4.07
C GLN A 118 -17.22 -8.12 -4.67
N LYS A 119 -15.89 -8.30 -4.67
CA LYS A 119 -15.25 -9.45 -5.31
C LYS A 119 -15.42 -10.74 -4.52
N TYR A 120 -15.24 -10.72 -3.19
CA TYR A 120 -15.08 -11.93 -2.40
C TYR A 120 -16.20 -12.22 -1.39
N PHE A 121 -16.96 -11.22 -0.94
CA PHE A 121 -17.91 -11.41 0.17
C PHE A 121 -19.34 -11.67 -0.30
N SER A 122 -20.07 -12.49 0.45
CA SER A 122 -21.51 -12.72 0.26
C SER A 122 -22.38 -11.73 1.04
N ASP A 123 -21.91 -11.37 2.24
CA ASP A 123 -22.56 -10.46 3.17
C ASP A 123 -21.45 -9.67 3.85
N PHE A 124 -21.25 -8.42 3.42
CA PHE A 124 -20.24 -7.51 3.97
C PHE A 124 -20.92 -6.22 4.37
N GLU A 125 -20.75 -5.85 5.63
CA GLU A 125 -21.22 -4.58 6.17
C GLU A 125 -20.01 -3.79 6.64
N LEU A 126 -20.01 -2.51 6.30
CA LEU A 126 -19.05 -1.53 6.79
C LEU A 126 -19.82 -0.31 7.29
N LYS A 127 -19.33 0.25 8.38
CA LYS A 127 -19.75 1.53 8.93
C LYS A 127 -18.50 2.32 9.25
N ASP A 128 -18.49 3.58 8.91
CA ASP A 128 -17.39 4.47 9.26
C ASP A 128 -17.91 5.77 9.86
N ASP A 129 -17.14 6.34 10.76
CA ASP A 129 -17.53 7.58 11.44
C ASP A 129 -17.51 8.81 10.50
N SER A 130 -16.87 8.70 9.31
CA SER A 130 -16.82 9.76 8.30
C SER A 130 -18.01 9.74 7.32
N LEU A 131 -18.87 8.71 7.39
CA LEU A 131 -19.97 8.45 6.45
C LEU A 131 -19.55 8.28 4.98
N TYR A 132 -18.26 8.14 4.71
CA TYR A 132 -17.75 8.04 3.34
C TYR A 132 -18.17 6.74 2.66
N TRP A 133 -18.37 5.67 3.43
CA TRP A 133 -18.85 4.40 2.90
C TRP A 133 -20.22 4.52 2.24
N GLU A 134 -21.16 5.24 2.86
CA GLU A 134 -22.50 5.44 2.33
C GLU A 134 -22.59 6.60 1.33
N SER A 135 -21.91 7.72 1.61
CA SER A 135 -22.05 8.95 0.82
C SER A 135 -21.19 8.95 -0.44
N ASN A 136 -20.00 8.34 -0.38
CA ASN A 136 -18.94 8.50 -1.36
C ASN A 136 -18.58 9.98 -1.63
N ASP A 137 -18.83 10.86 -0.65
CA ASP A 137 -18.60 12.30 -0.72
C ASP A 137 -17.25 12.65 -0.07
N VAL A 138 -16.29 13.04 -0.90
CA VAL A 138 -14.91 13.36 -0.48
C VAL A 138 -14.88 14.61 0.39
N ASP A 139 -15.70 15.62 0.08
CA ASP A 139 -15.70 16.88 0.81
C ASP A 139 -16.32 16.72 2.20
N ASP A 140 -17.40 15.93 2.32
CA ASP A 140 -17.99 15.59 3.63
C ASP A 140 -17.01 14.77 4.50
N CYS A 141 -16.31 13.81 3.89
CA CYS A 141 -15.28 13.03 4.59
C CYS A 141 -14.16 13.93 5.14
N ARG A 142 -13.62 14.84 4.32
CA ARG A 142 -12.58 15.78 4.73
C ARG A 142 -13.06 16.73 5.82
N HIS A 143 -14.27 17.24 5.70
CA HIS A 143 -14.87 18.13 6.70
C HIS A 143 -14.96 17.45 8.07
N ARG A 144 -15.45 16.21 8.15
CA ARG A 144 -15.56 15.44 9.40
C ARG A 144 -14.21 15.10 10.02
N PHE A 145 -13.19 14.87 9.19
CA PHE A 145 -11.81 14.72 9.66
C PHE A 145 -11.33 16.02 10.32
N GLY A 146 -11.57 17.17 9.69
CA GLY A 146 -11.26 18.48 10.27
C GLY A 146 -11.94 18.71 11.62
N GLU A 147 -13.25 18.48 11.71
CA GLU A 147 -14.00 18.60 12.99
C GLU A 147 -13.44 17.68 14.08
N SER A 148 -13.01 16.47 13.71
CA SER A 148 -12.44 15.51 14.66
C SER A 148 -11.09 15.96 15.21
N ILE A 149 -10.22 16.52 14.35
CA ILE A 149 -8.92 17.06 14.75
C ILE A 149 -9.10 18.26 15.67
N GLU A 150 -9.97 19.21 15.30
CA GLU A 150 -10.28 20.38 16.13
C GLU A 150 -10.81 19.99 17.52
N ALA A 151 -11.67 18.97 17.59
CA ALA A 151 -12.19 18.46 18.86
C ALA A 151 -11.09 17.83 19.74
N ILE A 152 -10.16 17.07 19.15
CA ILE A 152 -9.00 16.51 19.86
C ILE A 152 -8.13 17.64 20.41
N ASP A 153 -7.86 18.65 19.60
CA ASP A 153 -7.03 19.80 19.99
C ASP A 153 -7.67 20.62 21.10
N MET A 154 -8.97 20.85 21.05
CA MET A 154 -9.71 21.51 22.13
C MET A 154 -9.62 20.72 23.44
N ILE A 155 -9.74 19.39 23.38
CA ILE A 155 -9.58 18.52 24.56
C ILE A 155 -8.14 18.59 25.09
N ASN A 156 -7.14 18.54 24.21
CA ASN A 156 -5.72 18.62 24.59
C ASN A 156 -5.38 19.98 25.22
N LYS A 157 -5.87 21.08 24.66
CA LYS A 157 -5.74 22.43 25.22
C LYS A 157 -6.41 22.55 26.59
N ALA A 158 -7.63 22.01 26.73
CA ALA A 158 -8.35 21.99 28.01
C ALA A 158 -7.65 21.12 29.08
N ARG A 159 -7.01 20.02 28.67
CA ARG A 159 -6.22 19.15 29.57
C ARG A 159 -4.88 19.79 29.95
N GLY A 160 -4.21 20.49 29.03
CA GLY A 160 -3.00 21.27 29.30
C GLY A 160 -3.21 22.38 30.33
N LEU A 161 -4.44 22.93 30.41
CA LEU A 161 -4.84 23.89 31.45
C LEU A 161 -5.05 23.25 32.85
N MET A 162 -5.08 21.92 32.98
CA MET A 162 -5.34 21.21 34.25
C MET A 162 -4.17 20.39 34.83
N GLY A 163 -2.96 20.45 34.26
CA GLY A 163 -1.76 20.02 34.99
C GLY A 163 -0.68 19.35 34.14
N HIS A 164 0.52 19.96 34.23
CA HIS A 164 1.87 19.43 34.03
C HIS A 164 2.21 18.71 32.72
N ASP A 165 3.14 19.33 31.98
CA ASP A 165 4.11 18.78 31.02
C ASP A 165 3.88 17.35 30.53
N LEU A 166 3.48 17.21 29.25
CA LEU A 166 3.90 16.18 28.29
C LEU A 166 3.08 16.40 27.01
N VAL A 167 3.53 17.30 26.13
CA VAL A 167 3.07 17.32 24.74
C VAL A 167 4.34 17.34 23.88
N GLU A 168 4.62 16.24 23.18
CA GLU A 168 5.39 16.30 21.95
C GLU A 168 4.57 17.16 20.99
N GLU A 169 5.08 18.35 20.64
CA GLU A 169 4.53 19.16 19.57
C GLU A 169 4.50 18.30 18.30
N TYR A 170 3.30 17.95 17.86
CA TYR A 170 3.10 17.44 16.50
C TYR A 170 3.28 18.63 15.56
N PRO A 171 4.17 18.55 14.55
CA PRO A 171 4.28 19.61 13.57
C PRO A 171 2.92 19.81 12.90
N GLU A 172 2.47 21.07 12.85
CA GLU A 172 1.41 21.49 11.94
C GLU A 172 1.89 21.13 10.52
N GLU A 173 1.22 20.18 9.86
CA GLU A 173 1.45 19.94 8.45
C GLU A 173 0.83 21.12 7.70
N ASP A 174 1.69 21.94 7.09
CA ASP A 174 1.30 22.95 6.12
C ASP A 174 0.53 22.24 4.98
N ASP A 175 -0.76 22.57 4.81
CA ASP A 175 -1.68 22.05 3.77
C ASP A 175 -1.30 22.46 2.33
N ASP A 176 -0.04 22.83 2.08
CA ASP A 176 0.49 23.29 0.80
C ASP A 176 1.81 22.57 0.47
N ASP A 177 1.78 21.28 0.11
CA ASP A 177 2.88 20.65 -0.66
C ASP A 177 2.46 19.28 -1.21
N ASP A 178 2.25 19.19 -2.53
CA ASP A 178 2.46 18.05 -3.45
C ASP A 178 2.32 16.59 -2.92
N ASN A 179 1.45 16.33 -1.94
CA ASN A 179 1.28 15.00 -1.37
C ASN A 179 0.36 14.18 -2.29
N GLU A 180 0.93 13.12 -2.84
CA GLU A 180 0.26 12.17 -3.69
C GLU A 180 -0.89 11.53 -2.90
N SER A 181 -2.14 11.78 -3.32
CA SER A 181 -3.30 11.35 -2.53
C SER A 181 -3.40 9.83 -2.55
N ALA A 182 -3.17 9.18 -1.40
CA ALA A 182 -3.29 7.72 -1.25
C ALA A 182 -4.65 7.17 -1.72
N SER A 183 -5.69 8.01 -1.67
CA SER A 183 -7.04 7.71 -2.16
C SER A 183 -7.09 7.62 -3.69
N ASP A 184 -6.37 8.49 -4.38
CA ASP A 184 -6.30 8.53 -5.85
C ASP A 184 -5.46 7.36 -6.36
N ASP A 185 -4.32 7.08 -5.72
CA ASP A 185 -3.47 5.92 -6.03
C ASP A 185 -4.22 4.59 -5.86
N MET A 186 -5.00 4.48 -4.78
CA MET A 186 -5.86 3.31 -4.55
C MET A 186 -6.89 3.16 -5.68
N GLU A 187 -7.58 4.23 -6.05
CA GLU A 187 -8.60 4.18 -7.10
C GLU A 187 -8.01 3.76 -8.45
N GLU A 188 -6.89 4.37 -8.81
CA GLU A 188 -6.10 4.06 -10.00
C GLU A 188 -5.61 2.60 -10.05
N LEU A 189 -5.18 2.06 -8.91
CA LEU A 189 -4.79 0.66 -8.80
C LEU A 189 -5.98 -0.28 -9.05
N LEU A 190 -7.11 0.00 -8.39
CA LEU A 190 -8.32 -0.83 -8.47
C LEU A 190 -8.86 -0.87 -9.91
N MET A 191 -8.74 0.24 -10.66
CA MET A 191 -9.00 0.28 -12.10
C MET A 191 -8.24 -0.77 -12.87
N ARG A 192 -6.93 -0.82 -12.66
CA ARG A 192 -6.03 -1.69 -13.43
C ARG A 192 -6.29 -3.16 -13.14
N LYS A 193 -6.72 -3.48 -11.92
CA LYS A 193 -7.10 -4.84 -11.50
C LYS A 193 -8.46 -5.30 -12.05
N GLY A 194 -9.05 -4.53 -12.98
CA GLY A 194 -10.26 -4.91 -13.71
C GLY A 194 -11.55 -4.65 -12.93
N GLY A 195 -11.49 -3.80 -11.91
CA GLY A 195 -12.59 -3.51 -11.02
C GLY A 195 -12.73 -2.03 -10.78
N TYR A 196 -13.20 -1.27 -11.78
CA TYR A 196 -13.98 -0.06 -11.58
C TYR A 196 -14.47 0.50 -12.94
N ASN A 197 -15.74 0.92 -13.02
CA ASN A 197 -16.25 1.75 -14.12
C ASN A 197 -16.09 3.23 -13.72
N PHE A 198 -14.87 3.72 -13.74
CA PHE A 198 -14.56 5.15 -13.63
C PHE A 198 -13.40 5.40 -14.60
N THR A 199 -13.35 6.56 -15.24
CA THR A 199 -12.35 6.83 -16.28
C THR A 199 -11.37 7.88 -15.77
N PRO A 200 -10.12 7.50 -15.42
CA PRO A 200 -9.06 8.47 -15.16
C PRO A 200 -7.94 8.42 -16.22
N ASN A 201 -7.14 9.49 -16.21
CA ASN A 201 -6.27 9.96 -17.28
C ASN A 201 -4.88 9.30 -17.25
N ILE A 202 -4.58 8.50 -18.28
CA ILE A 202 -3.39 7.63 -18.44
C ILE A 202 -2.02 8.36 -18.33
N ASP A 203 -1.96 9.68 -18.50
CA ASP A 203 -0.69 10.42 -18.51
C ASP A 203 -0.07 10.60 -17.10
N LEU A 204 -0.88 10.62 -16.04
CA LEU A 204 -0.42 10.85 -14.66
C LEU A 204 0.36 9.65 -14.11
N LEU A 205 -0.18 8.44 -14.28
CA LEU A 205 0.42 7.14 -13.96
C LEU A 205 1.85 6.94 -14.40
N SER A 206 2.14 7.39 -15.62
CA SER A 206 3.45 7.19 -16.23
C SER A 206 4.53 8.04 -15.54
N LYS A 207 4.15 9.18 -14.96
CA LYS A 207 5.06 10.13 -14.32
C LYS A 207 5.38 9.68 -12.89
N ILE A 208 4.38 9.20 -12.16
CA ILE A 208 4.49 8.71 -10.78
C ILE A 208 5.43 7.50 -10.71
N LYS A 209 5.15 6.47 -11.51
CA LYS A 209 5.99 5.26 -11.59
C LYS A 209 7.45 5.52 -11.98
N ASN A 210 7.71 6.59 -12.73
CA ASN A 210 9.06 6.96 -13.11
C ASN A 210 9.82 7.66 -11.96
N ARG A 211 9.11 8.41 -11.10
CA ARG A 211 9.71 9.12 -9.96
C ARG A 211 10.16 8.14 -8.88
N GLU A 212 9.31 7.20 -8.47
CA GLU A 212 9.64 6.21 -7.43
C GLU A 212 10.80 5.29 -7.83
N ARG A 213 10.80 4.81 -9.08
CA ARG A 213 11.90 3.99 -9.61
C ARG A 213 13.23 4.74 -9.59
N THR A 214 13.20 6.05 -9.80
CA THR A 214 14.38 6.90 -9.75
C THR A 214 14.93 7.00 -8.33
N GLU A 215 14.08 7.15 -7.31
CA GLU A 215 14.51 7.26 -5.91
C GLU A 215 15.05 5.93 -5.34
N ILE A 216 14.42 4.81 -5.67
CA ILE A 216 14.92 3.48 -5.32
C ILE A 216 16.29 3.26 -5.98
N GLN A 217 16.43 3.61 -7.26
CA GLN A 217 17.69 3.47 -8.00
C GLN A 217 18.80 4.36 -7.41
N LYS A 218 18.50 5.61 -7.01
CA LYS A 218 19.45 6.49 -6.32
C LYS A 218 19.93 5.88 -5.00
N THR A 219 18.99 5.36 -4.20
CA THR A 219 19.29 4.78 -2.89
C THR A 219 20.17 3.54 -3.02
N MET A 220 19.79 2.60 -3.89
CA MET A 220 20.56 1.38 -4.16
C MET A 220 21.95 1.70 -4.73
N SER A 221 22.03 2.64 -5.67
CA SER A 221 23.31 3.06 -6.27
C SER A 221 24.26 3.65 -5.22
N SER A 222 23.73 4.44 -4.28
CA SER A 222 24.54 5.01 -3.19
C SER A 222 25.10 3.95 -2.23
N ALA A 223 24.35 2.87 -1.98
CA ALA A 223 24.77 1.79 -1.10
C ALA A 223 25.84 0.92 -1.78
N VAL A 224 25.66 0.61 -3.06
CA VAL A 224 26.62 -0.15 -3.88
C VAL A 224 27.94 0.62 -3.99
N LEU A 225 27.90 1.92 -4.30
CA LEU A 225 29.11 2.75 -4.36
C LEU A 225 29.85 2.76 -3.02
N ARG A 226 29.14 2.88 -1.90
CA ARG A 226 29.75 2.81 -0.56
C ARG A 226 30.46 1.47 -0.30
N GLN A 227 29.90 0.36 -0.77
CA GLN A 227 30.56 -0.95 -0.65
C GLN A 227 31.78 -1.07 -1.56
N LEU A 228 31.70 -0.59 -2.79
CA LEU A 228 32.81 -0.58 -3.73
C LEU A 228 34.00 0.25 -3.21
N TYR A 229 33.73 1.42 -2.60
CA TYR A 229 34.77 2.21 -1.95
C TYR A 229 35.43 1.48 -0.77
N LYS A 230 34.67 0.72 0.03
CA LYS A 230 35.23 -0.11 1.10
C LYS A 230 36.14 -1.22 0.59
N LEU A 231 35.93 -1.67 -0.64
CA LEU A 231 36.78 -2.66 -1.32
C LEU A 231 37.99 -2.04 -2.03
N GLY A 232 38.21 -0.73 -1.89
CA GLY A 232 39.39 -0.03 -2.39
C GLY A 232 39.27 0.50 -3.82
N LEU A 233 38.05 0.58 -4.38
CA LEU A 233 37.82 1.23 -5.67
C LEU A 233 38.10 2.74 -5.55
N ASP A 234 38.95 3.29 -6.42
CA ASP A 234 39.29 4.72 -6.44
C ASP A 234 38.37 5.47 -7.42
N GLU A 235 38.13 6.76 -7.18
CA GLU A 235 37.38 7.62 -8.12
C GLU A 235 38.05 7.73 -9.51
N LYS A 236 39.35 7.42 -9.61
CA LYS A 236 40.12 7.42 -10.85
C LYS A 236 39.95 6.15 -11.67
N ASP A 237 39.38 5.09 -11.09
CA ASP A 237 39.16 3.84 -11.79
C ASP A 237 37.99 3.98 -12.77
N SER A 238 38.19 3.60 -14.03
CA SER A 238 37.13 3.62 -15.02
C SER A 238 36.11 2.52 -14.72
N GLN A 239 34.87 2.90 -14.46
CA GLN A 239 33.78 1.96 -14.23
C GLN A 239 32.93 1.81 -15.50
N GLN A 240 32.55 0.57 -15.78
CA GLN A 240 31.58 0.22 -16.79
C GLN A 240 30.26 -0.11 -16.08
N ILE A 241 29.20 0.65 -16.39
CA ILE A 241 27.88 0.38 -15.85
C ILE A 241 27.09 -0.37 -16.91
N GLU A 242 26.62 -1.56 -16.55
CA GLU A 242 25.80 -2.41 -17.41
C GLU A 242 24.32 -2.28 -17.04
N PHE A 243 23.48 -2.15 -18.06
CA PHE A 243 22.04 -2.17 -17.93
C PHE A 243 21.45 -3.30 -18.76
N PHE A 244 20.38 -3.91 -18.23
CA PHE A 244 19.69 -5.02 -18.86
C PHE A 244 18.23 -4.65 -19.13
N PHE A 245 17.83 -4.72 -20.39
CA PHE A 245 16.47 -4.49 -20.82
C PHE A 245 15.91 -5.75 -21.44
N TYR A 246 14.62 -5.99 -21.22
CA TYR A 246 13.90 -7.12 -21.76
C TYR A 246 12.72 -6.61 -22.58
N ALA A 247 12.59 -7.10 -23.80
CA ALA A 247 11.46 -6.80 -24.66
C ALA A 247 10.76 -8.08 -25.10
N ASP A 248 9.43 -8.02 -25.17
CA ASP A 248 8.60 -9.16 -25.58
C ASP A 248 8.57 -9.35 -27.11
N HIS A 249 9.02 -8.33 -27.87
CA HIS A 249 9.07 -8.36 -29.33
C HIS A 249 10.43 -7.88 -29.88
N GLN A 250 10.88 -8.51 -30.96
CA GLN A 250 12.16 -8.21 -31.62
C GLN A 250 12.23 -6.81 -32.19
N ASP A 251 11.12 -6.28 -32.72
CA ASP A 251 11.09 -4.93 -33.27
C ASP A 251 11.24 -3.87 -32.19
N ASN A 252 10.59 -4.05 -31.04
CA ASN A 252 10.76 -3.17 -29.87
C ASN A 252 12.20 -3.20 -29.36
N ALA A 253 12.78 -4.41 -29.28
CA ALA A 253 14.18 -4.59 -28.92
C ALA A 253 15.13 -3.84 -29.87
N ASN A 254 14.89 -3.97 -31.18
CA ASN A 254 15.70 -3.33 -32.21
C ASN A 254 15.58 -1.79 -32.16
N ASN A 255 14.37 -1.28 -32.00
CA ASN A 255 14.11 0.17 -31.92
C ASN A 255 14.77 0.79 -30.69
N LEU A 256 14.66 0.12 -29.53
CA LEU A 256 15.32 0.56 -28.30
C LEU A 256 16.84 0.55 -28.44
N ALA A 257 17.41 -0.52 -29.02
CA ALA A 257 18.84 -0.61 -29.27
C ALA A 257 19.37 0.53 -30.17
N ILE A 258 18.61 0.89 -31.23
CA ILE A 258 18.96 2.01 -32.11
C ILE A 258 18.91 3.34 -31.34
N ALA A 259 17.87 3.56 -30.52
CA ALA A 259 17.74 4.77 -29.73
C ALA A 259 18.90 4.94 -28.73
N LEU A 260 19.25 3.88 -28.01
CA LEU A 260 20.37 3.88 -27.05
C LEU A 260 21.72 4.08 -27.73
N SER A 261 21.94 3.46 -28.89
CA SER A 261 23.16 3.67 -29.67
C SER A 261 23.30 5.13 -30.12
N ARG A 262 22.20 5.80 -30.50
CA ARG A 262 22.20 7.24 -30.83
C ARG A 262 22.53 8.12 -29.63
N LEU A 263 22.23 7.67 -28.41
CA LEU A 263 22.58 8.34 -27.16
C LEU A 263 24.02 8.05 -26.69
N GLY A 264 24.79 7.28 -27.46
CA GLY A 264 26.19 6.98 -27.17
C GLY A 264 26.43 5.75 -26.29
N TYR A 265 25.39 4.96 -26.00
CA TYR A 265 25.55 3.68 -25.30
C TYR A 265 26.10 2.62 -26.27
N THR A 266 26.94 1.72 -25.75
CA THR A 266 27.37 0.54 -26.51
C THR A 266 26.38 -0.58 -26.23
N VAL A 267 25.74 -1.10 -27.28
CA VAL A 267 24.66 -2.09 -27.17
C VAL A 267 25.13 -3.45 -27.66
N GLU A 268 25.07 -4.45 -26.78
CA GLU A 268 25.22 -5.87 -27.12
C GLU A 268 23.85 -6.56 -27.08
N LYS A 269 23.47 -7.17 -28.21
CA LYS A 269 22.31 -8.06 -28.22
C LYS A 269 22.75 -9.43 -27.71
N SER A 270 22.16 -9.87 -26.61
CA SER A 270 22.32 -11.26 -26.15
C SER A 270 21.19 -12.13 -26.67
N GLU A 271 21.45 -13.43 -26.74
CA GLU A 271 20.56 -14.45 -27.30
C GLU A 271 19.16 -14.47 -26.65
N PRO A 272 18.13 -14.93 -27.38
CA PRO A 272 16.78 -15.05 -26.82
C PRO A 272 16.78 -16.02 -25.63
N SER A 273 16.39 -15.53 -24.44
CA SER A 273 16.13 -16.39 -23.29
C SER A 273 14.65 -16.74 -23.27
N SER A 274 14.31 -17.95 -23.74
CA SER A 274 13.02 -18.70 -23.73
C SER A 274 11.68 -17.98 -24.03
N THR A 275 11.49 -16.71 -23.68
CA THR A 275 10.31 -15.88 -23.99
C THR A 275 10.61 -14.38 -24.16
N LYS A 276 11.82 -13.88 -23.86
CA LYS A 276 12.17 -12.45 -23.95
C LYS A 276 13.53 -12.21 -24.59
N ILE A 277 13.67 -11.05 -25.23
CA ILE A 277 14.93 -10.63 -25.84
C ILE A 277 15.66 -9.73 -24.85
N LYS A 278 16.84 -10.18 -24.43
CA LYS A 278 17.72 -9.45 -23.51
C LYS A 278 18.67 -8.55 -24.29
N ILE A 279 18.59 -7.25 -24.02
CA ILE A 279 19.53 -6.25 -24.51
C ILE A 279 20.45 -5.87 -23.35
N CYS A 280 21.74 -6.08 -23.53
CA CYS A 280 22.77 -5.56 -22.66
C CYS A 280 23.29 -4.26 -23.26
N PHE A 281 23.51 -3.24 -22.45
CA PHE A 281 24.31 -2.11 -22.89
C PHE A 281 25.08 -1.51 -21.74
N TRP A 282 26.14 -0.80 -22.08
CA TRP A 282 26.93 -0.10 -21.09
C TRP A 282 27.34 1.29 -21.54
N SER A 283 27.68 2.09 -20.54
CA SER A 283 28.35 3.37 -20.70
C SER A 283 29.62 3.37 -19.86
N GLN A 284 30.69 3.95 -20.41
CA GLN A 284 31.85 4.30 -19.59
C GLN A 284 31.52 5.57 -18.82
N ALA A 285 31.41 5.45 -17.49
CA ALA A 285 31.30 6.61 -16.64
C ALA A 285 32.67 7.29 -16.57
N ARG A 286 32.89 8.32 -17.41
CA ARG A 286 33.98 9.28 -17.22
C ARG A 286 33.39 10.54 -16.61
N ARG A 287 33.90 10.94 -15.45
CA ARG A 287 33.54 12.23 -14.86
C ARG A 287 33.99 13.32 -15.86
N LEU A 288 33.04 14.08 -16.39
CA LEU A 288 33.33 15.37 -17.01
C LEU A 288 33.98 16.22 -15.90
N LYS A 289 35.20 16.70 -16.16
CA LYS A 289 35.93 17.57 -15.23
C LYS A 289 35.17 18.85 -14.95
#